data_AF-A0A178IKL6-F1
#
_entry.id   AF-A0A178IKL6-F1
#
_cell.length_a   1.000
_cell.length_b   1.000
_cell.length_c   1.000
_cell.angle_alpha   90.00
_cell.angle_beta   90.00
_cell.angle_gamma   90.00
#
_symmetry.space_group_name_H-M   'P 1'
#
loop_
_entity.id
_entity.type
_entity.pdbx_description
1 polymer ?
#
loop_
_entity_poly.entity_id
_entity_poly.type
_entity_poly.pdbx_seq_one_letter_code
_entity_poly.pdbx_strand_id
1 'polypeptide(L)'
;MTARTALLIAFAFASLQTSAVSADAPSLSSPTATGSQVRPFRQAALDVLQITPVTPARVEQRNGVVFADFDKAAFANLQIEFAVAPPDGEFTVRLGEKLGDNGAIDRKPPGSVNYREATLRTRPDTRSYTVAVPQKPFHLRENPVKLPESFGYITPFRYVEISGDSSALAPGKITLRQDFVHMPFDDNASAFESPDEVLNAVWDLCKYTMKATTAFGLYIDGERERIPYEGDAYINMLSHYACDLDPRATRATVEHLLEHPTWPTEWSLQMPMIAYADYEATGDPVLAVTHFDALLKKTLMDKTRADGLLRATAIVDWPPGERDGFNSVDAEGVKVDKKITSVANAFYYESLRSMERLARATGREGEAKQLGARADQVRRVFNDLFFDKKRGVYIDSQGSAHASLHANMFPLALGLVPEERLASVVSFVKSRGMACSVYGSQYLLEALYKNNEADAGLALMTAKTKRSWWHMIKLGSTMTLEAWDVEFKKNLTWNHAWGGAPANIITRYVLGVRPLQPGGARLLIAPQPASLQWMRGKVPTPQGPAEVSWKTDGNRATLIVTVPQGVTARVELPAPADSVAVIQLNGAPFTAKVENKKPVAEHIAAGRHEFSITLAATK
;
A
#
# COMPACT_ATOMS: atom_id res chain seq x y z
N MET A 1 43.06 19.32 -64.30
CA MET A 1 43.52 18.16 -65.10
C MET A 1 44.45 17.32 -64.24
N THR A 2 44.50 16.00 -64.49
CA THR A 2 45.64 15.03 -64.36
C THR A 2 46.78 15.23 -63.32
N ALA A 3 47.43 14.19 -62.78
CA ALA A 3 47.16 12.74 -62.64
C ALA A 3 48.37 12.06 -61.94
N ARG A 4 48.13 11.02 -61.10
CA ARG A 4 49.16 10.09 -60.54
C ARG A 4 50.18 10.81 -59.61
N THR A 5 51.12 10.18 -58.88
CA THR A 5 51.71 8.81 -58.85
C THR A 5 52.12 8.52 -57.38
N ALA A 6 51.70 7.43 -56.72
CA ALA A 6 52.42 6.15 -56.44
C ALA A 6 53.81 6.27 -55.73
N LEU A 7 54.36 5.32 -54.96
CA LEU A 7 54.07 3.88 -54.70
C LEU A 7 54.78 3.40 -53.39
N LEU A 8 54.61 2.12 -53.00
CA LEU A 8 55.33 1.31 -51.96
C LEU A 8 54.86 1.52 -50.49
N ILE A 9 54.58 0.52 -49.62
CA ILE A 9 55.13 -0.84 -49.30
C ILE A 9 56.36 -0.73 -48.37
N ALA A 10 56.42 -1.29 -47.13
CA ALA A 10 55.51 -2.12 -46.30
C ALA A 10 55.53 -1.64 -44.80
N PHE A 11 55.50 -2.39 -43.67
CA PHE A 11 55.50 -3.84 -43.33
C PHE A 11 55.07 -4.09 -41.85
N ALA A 12 54.16 -5.04 -41.58
CA ALA A 12 53.82 -5.66 -40.26
C ALA A 12 53.26 -4.71 -39.15
N PHE A 13 52.57 -5.14 -38.08
CA PHE A 13 52.47 -6.44 -37.38
C PHE A 13 51.04 -6.78 -36.85
N ALA A 14 50.85 -8.07 -36.56
CA ALA A 14 49.88 -8.75 -35.67
C ALA A 14 48.65 -8.00 -35.07
N SER A 15 47.47 -8.46 -35.51
CA SER A 15 46.28 -8.83 -34.72
C SER A 15 46.11 -8.36 -33.26
N LEU A 16 44.98 -7.69 -33.00
CA LEU A 16 44.19 -7.83 -31.78
C LEU A 16 42.70 -8.00 -32.18
N GLN A 17 42.03 -9.02 -31.64
CA GLN A 17 40.64 -9.30 -31.98
C GLN A 17 39.69 -8.41 -31.18
N THR A 18 38.98 -7.51 -31.85
CA THR A 18 37.78 -6.86 -31.29
C THR A 18 36.57 -7.74 -31.54
N SER A 19 36.23 -8.58 -30.56
CA SER A 19 34.96 -9.32 -30.55
C SER A 19 33.79 -8.33 -30.41
N ALA A 20 33.19 -7.94 -31.54
CA ALA A 20 31.95 -7.19 -31.54
C ALA A 20 30.84 -8.07 -30.96
N VAL A 21 30.51 -7.88 -29.68
CA VAL A 21 29.35 -8.49 -29.04
C VAL A 21 28.12 -7.92 -29.73
N SER A 22 27.34 -8.78 -30.38
CA SER A 22 26.04 -8.39 -30.92
C SER A 22 25.13 -8.00 -29.76
N ALA A 23 24.54 -6.80 -29.87
CA ALA A 23 23.44 -6.40 -29.00
C ALA A 23 22.15 -7.08 -29.48
N ASP A 24 22.13 -8.42 -29.40
CA ASP A 24 20.94 -9.25 -29.63
C ASP A 24 19.94 -9.03 -28.48
N ALA A 25 19.31 -7.86 -28.50
CA ALA A 25 18.08 -7.63 -27.75
C ALA A 25 17.09 -8.73 -28.19
N PRO A 26 16.56 -9.55 -27.26
CA PRO A 26 15.71 -10.66 -27.63
C PRO A 26 14.50 -10.12 -28.38
N SER A 27 14.35 -10.53 -29.63
CA SER A 27 13.20 -10.14 -30.44
C SER A 27 11.94 -10.73 -29.80
N LEU A 28 11.24 -9.91 -29.03
CA LEU A 28 9.89 -10.21 -28.55
C LEU A 28 8.98 -10.30 -29.79
N SER A 29 8.88 -11.52 -30.32
CA SER A 29 7.85 -11.88 -31.28
C SER A 29 6.53 -11.49 -30.66
N SER A 30 5.78 -10.61 -31.33
CA SER A 30 4.48 -10.17 -30.85
C SER A 30 3.63 -11.40 -30.57
N PRO A 31 3.17 -11.63 -29.32
CA PRO A 31 2.33 -12.79 -29.03
C PRO A 31 1.01 -12.56 -29.76
N THR A 32 0.89 -13.17 -30.95
CA THR A 32 -0.40 -13.33 -31.60
C THR A 32 -1.30 -14.06 -30.62
N ALA A 33 -2.43 -13.43 -30.28
CA ALA A 33 -3.39 -13.94 -29.30
C ALA A 33 -4.11 -15.18 -29.84
N THR A 34 -3.36 -16.27 -29.93
CA THR A 34 -3.85 -17.62 -30.20
C THR A 34 -4.59 -18.09 -28.95
N GLY A 35 -5.73 -18.75 -29.17
CA GLY A 35 -6.81 -18.93 -28.17
C GLY A 35 -6.53 -19.89 -27.01
N SER A 36 -5.39 -19.76 -26.33
CA SER A 36 -5.26 -20.19 -24.95
C SER A 36 -6.31 -19.46 -24.12
N GLN A 37 -7.18 -20.19 -23.43
CA GLN A 37 -8.08 -19.58 -22.45
C GLN A 37 -7.24 -19.08 -21.27
N VAL A 38 -6.93 -17.78 -21.26
CA VAL A 38 -6.38 -17.11 -20.09
C VAL A 38 -7.34 -17.34 -18.93
N ARG A 39 -6.93 -18.14 -17.93
CA ARG A 39 -7.72 -18.31 -16.70
C ARG A 39 -7.92 -16.92 -16.08
N PRO A 40 -9.16 -16.46 -15.86
CA PRO A 40 -9.41 -15.16 -15.25
C PRO A 40 -8.63 -15.04 -13.95
N PHE A 41 -8.01 -13.89 -13.69
CA PHE A 41 -7.21 -13.69 -12.48
C PHE A 41 -8.08 -13.92 -11.23
N ARG A 42 -9.38 -13.61 -11.32
CA ARG A 42 -10.37 -13.92 -10.28
C ARG A 42 -10.41 -15.40 -9.89
N GLN A 43 -10.36 -16.33 -10.85
CA GLN A 43 -10.32 -17.76 -10.54
C GLN A 43 -8.97 -18.14 -9.92
N ALA A 44 -7.87 -17.66 -10.49
CA ALA A 44 -6.51 -17.95 -9.99
C ALA A 44 -6.26 -17.44 -8.56
N ALA A 45 -6.97 -16.40 -8.11
CA ALA A 45 -6.96 -15.93 -6.72
C ALA A 45 -7.84 -16.79 -5.79
N LEU A 46 -8.98 -17.30 -6.28
CA LEU A 46 -9.86 -18.19 -5.51
C LEU A 46 -9.28 -19.60 -5.35
N ASP A 47 -8.61 -20.13 -6.38
CA ASP A 47 -8.00 -21.47 -6.42
C ASP A 47 -6.96 -21.72 -5.31
N VAL A 48 -6.45 -20.65 -4.68
CA VAL A 48 -5.36 -20.69 -3.70
C VAL A 48 -5.75 -20.11 -2.34
N LEU A 49 -7.01 -19.72 -2.14
CA LEU A 49 -7.51 -19.36 -0.81
C LEU A 49 -7.37 -20.56 0.13
N GLN A 50 -6.92 -20.29 1.36
CA GLN A 50 -6.63 -21.32 2.36
C GLN A 50 -7.26 -20.98 3.71
N ILE A 51 -7.42 -22.01 4.54
CA ILE A 51 -7.80 -21.89 5.94
C ILE A 51 -6.56 -22.17 6.79
N THR A 52 -6.08 -21.18 7.52
CA THR A 52 -5.12 -21.39 8.62
C THR A 52 -5.89 -21.57 9.93
N PRO A 53 -5.81 -22.73 10.59
CA PRO A 53 -6.49 -22.94 11.87
C PRO A 53 -5.73 -22.26 13.01
N VAL A 54 -6.37 -21.32 13.70
CA VAL A 54 -5.80 -20.58 14.84
C VAL A 54 -6.45 -21.05 16.14
N THR A 55 -5.66 -21.34 17.17
CA THR A 55 -6.14 -21.62 18.54
C THR A 55 -6.21 -20.33 19.36
N PRO A 56 -7.11 -20.20 20.36
CA PRO A 56 -7.09 -19.06 21.26
C PRO A 56 -5.75 -18.91 21.97
N ALA A 57 -5.25 -17.67 22.09
CA ALA A 57 -4.13 -17.37 22.97
C ALA A 57 -4.52 -17.50 24.45
N ARG A 58 -5.82 -17.41 24.75
CA ARG A 58 -6.37 -17.50 26.12
C ARG A 58 -7.82 -18.00 26.10
N VAL A 59 -8.16 -18.87 27.05
CA VAL A 59 -9.52 -19.36 27.32
C VAL A 59 -9.80 -19.27 28.83
N GLU A 60 -10.96 -18.77 29.21
CA GLU A 60 -11.35 -18.51 30.60
C GLU A 60 -12.81 -18.92 30.86
N GLN A 61 -13.11 -19.37 32.07
CA GLN A 61 -14.50 -19.53 32.53
C GLN A 61 -14.91 -18.29 33.33
N ARG A 62 -15.96 -17.58 32.88
CA ARG A 62 -16.46 -16.35 33.50
C ARG A 62 -17.96 -16.46 33.76
N ASN A 63 -18.39 -16.59 35.02
CA ASN A 63 -19.82 -16.57 35.41
C ASN A 63 -20.74 -17.48 34.57
N GLY A 64 -20.31 -18.71 34.28
CA GLY A 64 -21.05 -19.67 33.44
C GLY A 64 -20.89 -19.51 31.92
N VAL A 65 -20.12 -18.52 31.48
CA VAL A 65 -19.73 -18.30 30.07
C VAL A 65 -18.30 -18.81 29.87
N VAL A 66 -18.01 -19.47 28.75
CA VAL A 66 -16.62 -19.65 28.27
C VAL A 66 -16.24 -18.45 27.43
N PHE A 67 -15.19 -17.75 27.83
CA PHE A 67 -14.60 -16.65 27.07
C PHE A 67 -13.31 -17.12 26.39
N ALA A 68 -13.07 -16.71 25.16
CA ALA A 68 -11.80 -16.94 24.46
C ALA A 68 -11.33 -15.70 23.69
N ASP A 69 -10.01 -15.56 23.60
CA ASP A 69 -9.30 -14.45 22.98
C ASP A 69 -8.25 -15.03 22.03
N PHE A 70 -8.41 -14.81 20.73
CA PHE A 70 -7.54 -15.33 19.66
C PHE A 70 -6.31 -14.43 19.39
N ASP A 71 -6.04 -13.48 20.29
CA ASP A 71 -5.10 -12.36 20.16
C ASP A 71 -5.37 -11.38 19.00
N LYS A 72 -5.80 -11.85 17.83
CA LYS A 72 -6.07 -11.00 16.66
C LYS A 72 -7.45 -11.27 16.07
N ALA A 73 -8.00 -10.23 15.44
CA ALA A 73 -9.24 -10.32 14.69
C ALA A 73 -8.96 -10.86 13.29
N ALA A 74 -9.58 -11.97 12.90
CA ALA A 74 -9.39 -12.59 11.59
C ALA A 74 -10.74 -12.91 10.94
N PHE A 75 -10.83 -12.70 9.61
CA PHE A 75 -11.99 -13.11 8.81
C PHE A 75 -12.07 -14.64 8.79
N ALA A 76 -13.00 -15.18 9.57
CA ALA A 76 -13.01 -16.59 9.91
C ALA A 76 -14.41 -17.16 10.17
N ASN A 77 -14.50 -18.49 10.24
CA ASN A 77 -15.56 -19.17 10.99
C ASN A 77 -15.01 -19.67 12.35
N LEU A 78 -15.89 -20.01 13.29
CA LEU A 78 -15.51 -20.65 14.55
C LEU A 78 -15.88 -22.14 14.50
N GLN A 79 -14.88 -23.00 14.72
CA GLN A 79 -15.08 -24.41 15.00
C GLN A 79 -15.08 -24.65 16.51
N ILE A 80 -15.95 -25.54 16.95
CA ILE A 80 -16.07 -26.01 18.33
C ILE A 80 -15.97 -27.53 18.30
N GLU A 81 -14.94 -28.10 18.93
CA GLU A 81 -14.81 -29.55 19.12
C GLU A 81 -14.99 -29.90 20.60
N PHE A 82 -15.93 -30.77 20.91
CA PHE A 82 -16.13 -31.33 22.25
C PHE A 82 -15.29 -32.60 22.42
N ALA A 83 -14.58 -32.73 23.55
CA ALA A 83 -13.72 -33.87 23.86
C ALA A 83 -14.49 -35.21 23.93
N VAL A 84 -15.75 -35.16 24.39
CA VAL A 84 -16.75 -36.23 24.31
C VAL A 84 -18.01 -35.61 23.71
N ALA A 85 -18.80 -36.36 22.95
CA ALA A 85 -20.01 -35.82 22.34
C ALA A 85 -21.00 -35.32 23.43
N PRO A 86 -21.45 -34.06 23.36
CA PRO A 86 -22.39 -33.50 24.32
C PRO A 86 -23.82 -34.02 24.08
N PRO A 87 -24.70 -34.01 25.09
CA PRO A 87 -26.12 -34.30 24.89
C PRO A 87 -26.81 -33.27 23.96
N ASP A 88 -28.06 -33.54 23.59
CA ASP A 88 -28.92 -32.53 22.98
C ASP A 88 -29.01 -31.30 23.89
N GLY A 89 -28.76 -30.12 23.31
CA GLY A 89 -28.64 -28.87 24.07
C GLY A 89 -28.57 -27.66 23.14
N GLU A 90 -28.79 -26.48 23.71
CA GLU A 90 -28.74 -25.21 23.00
C GLU A 90 -27.78 -24.24 23.70
N PHE A 91 -26.86 -23.66 22.92
CA PHE A 91 -25.83 -22.75 23.39
C PHE A 91 -25.85 -21.46 22.58
N THR A 92 -25.77 -20.32 23.24
CA THR A 92 -25.54 -19.03 22.58
C THR A 92 -24.04 -18.83 22.38
N VAL A 93 -23.60 -18.74 21.13
CA VAL A 93 -22.24 -18.41 20.72
C VAL A 93 -22.20 -16.95 20.27
N ARG A 94 -21.31 -16.14 20.82
CA ARG A 94 -21.08 -14.75 20.41
C ARG A 94 -19.69 -14.60 19.86
N LEU A 95 -19.56 -13.84 18.77
CA LEU A 95 -18.31 -13.49 18.12
C LEU A 95 -18.17 -11.97 18.10
N GLY A 96 -16.98 -11.42 18.36
CA GLY A 96 -16.78 -9.97 18.30
C GLY A 96 -15.35 -9.50 18.10
N GLU A 97 -15.21 -8.27 17.62
CA GLU A 97 -13.91 -7.57 17.46
C GLU A 97 -13.52 -6.74 18.69
N LYS A 98 -14.48 -6.35 19.53
CA LYS A 98 -14.29 -5.40 20.64
C LYS A 98 -14.84 -5.93 21.97
N LEU A 99 -14.19 -5.59 23.08
CA LEU A 99 -14.70 -5.75 24.44
C LEU A 99 -15.37 -4.47 24.97
N GLY A 100 -16.36 -4.62 25.84
CA GLY A 100 -16.90 -3.56 26.68
C GLY A 100 -16.06 -3.35 27.95
N ASP A 101 -16.37 -2.30 28.71
CA ASP A 101 -15.60 -1.89 29.90
C ASP A 101 -15.63 -2.94 31.04
N ASN A 102 -16.58 -3.87 30.98
CA ASN A 102 -16.69 -5.04 31.87
C ASN A 102 -15.87 -6.26 31.41
N GLY A 103 -15.09 -6.14 30.34
CA GLY A 103 -14.28 -7.22 29.76
C GLY A 103 -15.05 -8.30 28.99
N ALA A 104 -16.38 -8.18 28.88
CA ALA A 104 -17.22 -9.01 28.03
C ALA A 104 -17.19 -8.51 26.57
N ILE A 105 -17.65 -9.31 25.62
CA ILE A 105 -17.81 -8.87 24.22
C ILE A 105 -18.79 -7.70 24.17
N ASP A 106 -18.40 -6.64 23.46
CA ASP A 106 -19.26 -5.50 23.20
C ASP A 106 -20.40 -5.92 22.26
N ARG A 107 -21.63 -5.96 22.80
CA ARG A 107 -22.84 -6.40 22.09
C ARG A 107 -23.55 -5.26 21.36
N LYS A 108 -23.06 -4.02 21.51
CA LYS A 108 -23.51 -2.82 20.78
C LYS A 108 -22.31 -1.96 20.39
N PRO A 109 -21.31 -2.53 19.69
CA PRO A 109 -20.05 -1.85 19.42
C PRO A 109 -20.27 -0.66 18.46
N PRO A 110 -19.37 0.33 18.47
CA PRO A 110 -19.55 1.55 17.69
C PRO A 110 -19.61 1.29 16.18
N GLY A 111 -20.61 1.85 15.51
CA GLY A 111 -20.66 1.96 14.06
C GLY A 111 -20.90 0.65 13.30
N SER A 112 -19.85 0.07 12.74
CA SER A 112 -19.91 -1.17 11.95
C SER A 112 -18.85 -2.20 12.38
N VAL A 113 -18.20 -1.96 13.52
CA VAL A 113 -17.39 -2.93 14.27
C VAL A 113 -18.22 -4.18 14.55
N ASN A 114 -17.59 -5.34 14.43
CA ASN A 114 -18.31 -6.58 14.25
C ASN A 114 -18.73 -7.22 15.59
N TYR A 115 -20.02 -7.55 15.66
CA TYR A 115 -20.64 -8.42 16.66
C TYR A 115 -21.56 -9.43 15.96
N ARG A 116 -21.61 -10.67 16.44
CA ARG A 116 -22.60 -11.70 16.08
C ARG A 116 -23.02 -12.47 17.30
N GLU A 117 -24.26 -12.96 17.25
CA GLU A 117 -24.82 -13.94 18.17
C GLU A 117 -25.45 -15.06 17.34
N ALA A 118 -25.11 -16.31 17.63
CA ALA A 118 -25.54 -17.50 16.91
C ALA A 118 -26.03 -18.57 17.89
N THR A 119 -26.99 -19.38 17.46
CA THR A 119 -27.49 -20.51 18.23
C THR A 119 -26.82 -21.79 17.77
N LEU A 120 -26.00 -22.40 18.63
CA LEU A 120 -25.46 -23.74 18.45
C LEU A 120 -26.42 -24.76 19.07
N ARG A 121 -26.80 -25.78 18.29
CA ARG A 121 -27.58 -26.93 18.78
C ARG A 121 -26.71 -28.18 18.70
N THR A 122 -26.48 -28.82 19.85
CA THR A 122 -25.70 -30.04 19.95
C THR A 122 -26.55 -31.30 19.77
N ARG A 123 -25.89 -32.44 19.54
CA ARG A 123 -26.49 -33.77 19.43
C ARG A 123 -25.56 -34.84 20.03
N PRO A 124 -26.09 -35.91 20.66
CA PRO A 124 -25.32 -37.00 21.28
C PRO A 124 -24.25 -37.68 20.41
N ASP A 125 -24.41 -37.67 19.08
CA ASP A 125 -23.49 -38.35 18.16
C ASP A 125 -22.49 -37.40 17.46
N THR A 126 -22.55 -36.08 17.74
CA THR A 126 -21.77 -35.06 17.01
C THR A 126 -20.78 -34.36 17.94
N ARG A 127 -19.48 -34.46 17.64
CA ARG A 127 -18.39 -33.84 18.43
C ARG A 127 -17.90 -32.50 17.89
N SER A 128 -17.94 -32.29 16.57
CA SER A 128 -17.33 -31.14 15.89
C SER A 128 -18.41 -30.29 15.21
N TYR A 129 -18.38 -28.98 15.43
CA TYR A 129 -19.41 -28.04 14.97
C TYR A 129 -18.79 -26.79 14.36
N THR A 130 -19.11 -26.53 13.08
CA THR A 130 -18.92 -25.23 12.43
C THR A 130 -20.05 -24.30 12.86
N VAL A 131 -19.74 -23.09 13.32
CA VAL A 131 -20.77 -22.14 13.76
C VAL A 131 -21.51 -21.52 12.57
N ALA A 132 -22.84 -21.62 12.58
CA ALA A 132 -23.72 -20.98 11.61
C ALA A 132 -23.79 -19.46 11.84
N VAL A 133 -22.75 -18.75 11.41
CA VAL A 133 -22.60 -17.29 11.58
C VAL A 133 -23.69 -16.53 10.81
N PRO A 134 -24.50 -15.67 11.45
CA PRO A 134 -25.53 -14.90 10.76
C PRO A 134 -24.96 -13.89 9.77
N GLN A 135 -25.64 -13.77 8.61
CA GLN A 135 -25.31 -12.77 7.60
C GLN A 135 -25.81 -11.37 8.01
N LYS A 136 -25.08 -10.31 7.64
CA LYS A 136 -25.57 -8.94 7.83
C LYS A 136 -26.74 -8.66 6.88
N PRO A 137 -27.79 -7.92 7.30
CA PRO A 137 -28.85 -7.45 6.41
C PRO A 137 -28.40 -6.55 5.24
N PHE A 138 -27.13 -6.12 5.19
CA PHE A 138 -26.53 -5.45 4.02
C PHE A 138 -26.08 -6.47 2.97
N HIS A 139 -25.40 -7.54 3.40
CA HIS A 139 -24.89 -8.61 2.54
C HIS A 139 -26.01 -9.40 1.83
N LEU A 140 -27.23 -9.36 2.36
CA LEU A 140 -28.45 -9.93 1.76
C LEU A 140 -29.07 -9.04 0.67
N ARG A 141 -28.58 -7.81 0.46
CA ARG A 141 -29.15 -6.82 -0.48
C ARG A 141 -28.17 -6.38 -1.57
N GLU A 142 -26.99 -5.90 -1.19
CA GLU A 142 -26.08 -5.19 -2.12
C GLU A 142 -25.10 -6.12 -2.87
N ASN A 143 -25.43 -7.40 -3.03
CA ASN A 143 -24.63 -8.44 -3.71
C ASN A 143 -23.10 -8.35 -3.48
N PRO A 144 -22.63 -8.47 -2.23
CA PRO A 144 -21.21 -8.38 -1.87
C PRO A 144 -20.36 -9.48 -2.52
N VAL A 145 -19.04 -9.34 -2.42
CA VAL A 145 -18.10 -10.41 -2.80
C VAL A 145 -18.36 -11.65 -1.94
N LYS A 146 -18.62 -12.78 -2.63
CA LYS A 146 -18.90 -14.09 -2.02
C LYS A 146 -17.66 -14.99 -2.13
N LEU A 147 -17.58 -15.92 -1.19
CA LEU A 147 -16.63 -17.04 -1.22
C LEU A 147 -17.26 -18.25 -1.94
N PRO A 148 -16.44 -19.19 -2.43
CA PRO A 148 -16.90 -20.54 -2.74
C PRO A 148 -17.55 -21.19 -1.50
N GLU A 149 -18.61 -21.98 -1.72
CA GLU A 149 -19.40 -22.56 -0.63
C GLU A 149 -18.59 -23.44 0.34
N SER A 150 -17.46 -24.00 -0.12
CA SER A 150 -16.51 -24.79 0.66
C SER A 150 -15.87 -24.05 1.84
N PHE A 151 -15.85 -22.72 1.84
CA PHE A 151 -15.38 -21.90 2.97
C PHE A 151 -16.51 -21.50 3.93
N GLY A 152 -17.77 -21.78 3.57
CA GLY A 152 -18.95 -21.35 4.31
C GLY A 152 -19.07 -19.82 4.40
N TYR A 153 -19.80 -19.33 5.41
CA TYR A 153 -19.89 -17.91 5.73
C TYR A 153 -18.93 -17.55 6.86
N ILE A 154 -18.04 -16.59 6.60
CA ILE A 154 -17.06 -16.07 7.56
C ILE A 154 -17.40 -14.65 8.02
N THR A 155 -16.78 -14.20 9.11
CA THR A 155 -16.87 -12.83 9.64
C THR A 155 -15.60 -12.53 10.47
N PRO A 156 -15.13 -11.28 10.60
CA PRO A 156 -13.99 -10.98 11.47
C PRO A 156 -14.40 -11.03 12.94
N PHE A 157 -13.61 -11.73 13.76
CA PHE A 157 -13.73 -11.72 15.22
C PHE A 157 -12.37 -11.98 15.86
N ARG A 158 -12.15 -11.42 17.06
CA ARG A 158 -11.02 -11.75 17.95
C ARG A 158 -11.50 -12.54 19.18
N TYR A 159 -12.71 -12.25 19.63
CA TYR A 159 -13.25 -12.72 20.89
C TYR A 159 -14.45 -13.65 20.68
N VAL A 160 -14.58 -14.63 21.57
CA VAL A 160 -15.71 -15.57 21.60
C VAL A 160 -16.28 -15.66 23.02
N GLU A 161 -17.60 -15.66 23.14
CA GLU A 161 -18.32 -16.05 24.36
C GLU A 161 -19.28 -17.21 24.05
N ILE A 162 -19.27 -18.27 24.84
CA ILE A 162 -20.24 -19.38 24.73
C ILE A 162 -20.98 -19.53 26.06
N SER A 163 -22.30 -19.47 26.04
CA SER A 163 -23.18 -19.59 27.21
C SER A 163 -24.32 -20.58 26.97
N GLY A 164 -24.55 -21.48 27.93
CA GLY A 164 -25.60 -22.51 27.90
C GLY A 164 -25.43 -23.44 29.10
N ASP A 165 -25.64 -24.75 28.93
CA ASP A 165 -25.33 -25.74 29.98
C ASP A 165 -23.82 -25.74 30.31
N SER A 166 -23.48 -25.26 31.50
CA SER A 166 -22.10 -25.14 31.96
C SER A 166 -21.41 -26.49 32.16
N SER A 167 -22.17 -27.60 32.30
CA SER A 167 -21.61 -28.93 32.48
C SER A 167 -20.91 -29.45 31.22
N ALA A 168 -21.38 -29.07 30.03
CA ALA A 168 -20.76 -29.42 28.74
C ALA A 168 -19.59 -28.50 28.39
N LEU A 169 -19.63 -27.23 28.85
CA LEU A 169 -18.66 -26.19 28.51
C LEU A 169 -17.45 -26.09 29.46
N ALA A 170 -17.37 -26.91 30.51
CA ALA A 170 -16.33 -26.83 31.53
C ALA A 170 -14.90 -26.90 30.94
N PRO A 171 -13.87 -26.32 31.61
CA PRO A 171 -12.51 -26.25 31.09
C PRO A 171 -11.95 -27.63 30.66
N GLY A 172 -11.34 -27.69 29.48
CA GLY A 172 -10.82 -28.92 28.89
C GLY A 172 -11.87 -29.83 28.22
N LYS A 173 -13.17 -29.54 28.33
CA LYS A 173 -14.22 -30.29 27.60
C LYS A 173 -14.41 -29.83 26.16
N ILE A 174 -13.99 -28.61 25.82
CA ILE A 174 -14.06 -28.06 24.46
C ILE A 174 -12.72 -27.48 24.02
N THR A 175 -12.43 -27.68 22.73
CA THR A 175 -11.39 -26.97 21.98
C THR A 175 -12.08 -26.00 21.02
N LEU A 176 -11.58 -24.76 20.98
CA LEU A 176 -12.04 -23.72 20.08
C LEU A 176 -10.99 -23.47 19.01
N ARG A 177 -11.41 -23.24 17.76
CA ARG A 177 -10.50 -23.00 16.63
C ARG A 177 -11.11 -21.99 15.67
N GLN A 178 -10.37 -20.93 15.39
CA GLN A 178 -10.73 -19.92 14.41
C GLN A 178 -10.18 -20.37 13.06
N ASP A 179 -11.08 -20.63 12.11
CA ASP A 179 -10.72 -21.03 10.75
C ASP A 179 -10.54 -19.77 9.92
N PHE A 180 -9.34 -19.19 10.01
CA PHE A 180 -8.96 -17.93 9.37
C PHE A 180 -8.73 -18.14 7.87
N VAL A 181 -9.57 -17.49 7.06
CA VAL A 181 -9.48 -17.52 5.58
C VAL A 181 -8.59 -16.38 5.10
N HIS A 182 -7.57 -16.70 4.30
CA HIS A 182 -6.72 -15.72 3.62
C HIS A 182 -6.08 -16.31 2.36
N MET A 183 -5.49 -15.44 1.53
CA MET A 183 -4.61 -15.89 0.45
C MET A 183 -3.23 -16.35 1.00
N PRO A 184 -2.43 -17.10 0.24
CA PRO A 184 -1.07 -17.47 0.65
C PRO A 184 -0.26 -16.21 0.95
N PHE A 185 0.46 -16.23 2.07
CA PHE A 185 1.18 -15.07 2.59
C PHE A 185 2.34 -15.57 3.46
N ASP A 186 3.58 -15.36 3.02
CA ASP A 186 4.78 -15.67 3.80
C ASP A 186 5.03 -14.57 4.83
N ASP A 187 4.78 -14.89 6.11
CA ASP A 187 5.09 -13.99 7.22
C ASP A 187 6.59 -13.62 7.31
N ASN A 188 7.47 -14.32 6.60
CA ASN A 188 8.91 -14.05 6.53
C ASN A 188 9.33 -13.23 5.30
N ALA A 189 8.46 -12.97 4.31
CA ALA A 189 8.83 -12.28 3.06
C ALA A 189 9.38 -10.87 3.31
N SER A 190 8.79 -10.18 4.29
CA SER A 190 9.15 -8.83 4.76
C SER A 190 9.48 -8.81 6.26
N ALA A 191 10.27 -7.83 6.69
CA ALA A 191 10.51 -7.54 8.10
C ALA A 191 10.88 -6.06 8.31
N PHE A 192 10.59 -5.53 9.49
CA PHE A 192 11.06 -4.22 9.94
C PHE A 192 11.25 -4.23 11.47
N GLU A 193 12.28 -3.53 11.94
CA GLU A 193 12.58 -3.36 13.36
C GLU A 193 13.38 -2.06 13.58
N SER A 194 13.08 -1.36 14.67
CA SER A 194 13.67 -0.07 15.05
C SER A 194 13.68 0.10 16.58
N PRO A 195 14.36 1.13 17.15
CA PRO A 195 14.24 1.44 18.57
C PRO A 195 12.91 2.09 18.96
N ASP A 196 12.03 2.42 18.00
CA ASP A 196 10.71 2.99 18.29
C ASP A 196 9.64 1.88 18.34
N GLU A 197 9.22 1.54 19.56
CA GLU A 197 8.18 0.53 19.83
C GLU A 197 6.84 0.87 19.16
N VAL A 198 6.52 2.14 18.94
CA VAL A 198 5.30 2.56 18.23
C VAL A 198 5.44 2.22 16.76
N LEU A 199 6.57 2.58 16.12
CA LEU A 199 6.79 2.29 14.71
C LEU A 199 6.75 0.78 14.43
N ASN A 200 7.36 -0.02 15.32
CA ASN A 200 7.34 -1.48 15.25
C ASN A 200 5.89 -2.02 15.38
N ALA A 201 5.13 -1.56 16.37
CA ALA A 201 3.73 -1.99 16.56
C ALA A 201 2.79 -1.53 15.41
N VAL A 202 3.08 -0.37 14.80
CA VAL A 202 2.37 0.13 13.61
C VAL A 202 2.71 -0.69 12.36
N TRP A 203 3.96 -1.11 12.18
CA TRP A 203 4.36 -2.07 11.15
C TRP A 203 3.59 -3.39 11.30
N ASP A 204 3.57 -3.98 12.50
CA ASP A 204 2.90 -5.27 12.76
C ASP A 204 1.37 -5.18 12.53
N LEU A 205 0.74 -4.09 12.95
CA LEU A 205 -0.68 -3.81 12.69
C LEU A 205 -0.97 -3.76 11.18
N CYS A 206 -0.15 -3.03 10.41
CA CYS A 206 -0.34 -2.87 8.97
C CYS A 206 -0.09 -4.20 8.23
N LYS A 207 1.02 -4.88 8.54
CA LYS A 207 1.38 -6.17 7.93
C LYS A 207 0.33 -7.25 8.19
N TYR A 208 -0.18 -7.35 9.42
CA TYR A 208 -1.25 -8.29 9.73
C TYR A 208 -2.57 -7.92 9.02
N THR A 209 -2.88 -6.63 8.87
CA THR A 209 -4.06 -6.17 8.10
C THR A 209 -3.99 -6.64 6.64
N MET A 210 -2.84 -6.56 5.99
CA MET A 210 -2.68 -7.05 4.61
C MET A 210 -3.03 -8.53 4.51
N LYS A 211 -2.43 -9.37 5.36
CA LYS A 211 -2.76 -10.81 5.43
C LYS A 211 -4.26 -11.03 5.65
N ALA A 212 -4.83 -10.40 6.68
CA ALA A 212 -6.20 -10.64 7.12
C ALA A 212 -7.28 -10.15 6.14
N THR A 213 -7.02 -9.10 5.37
CA THR A 213 -7.99 -8.53 4.41
C THR A 213 -8.00 -9.21 3.03
N THR A 214 -7.03 -10.10 2.73
CA THR A 214 -7.06 -10.92 1.50
C THR A 214 -8.16 -12.01 1.46
N ALA A 215 -8.92 -12.19 2.53
CA ALA A 215 -9.85 -13.30 2.77
C ALA A 215 -10.79 -13.66 1.61
N PHE A 216 -11.14 -12.71 0.74
CA PHE A 216 -12.08 -12.91 -0.38
C PHE A 216 -11.41 -13.17 -1.73
N GLY A 217 -10.07 -13.28 -1.78
CA GLY A 217 -9.28 -13.36 -3.03
C GLY A 217 -9.36 -12.07 -3.86
N LEU A 218 -9.65 -10.96 -3.19
CA LEU A 218 -10.02 -9.65 -3.75
C LEU A 218 -9.83 -8.60 -2.64
N TYR A 219 -9.36 -7.40 -2.97
CA TYR A 219 -9.23 -6.32 -1.99
C TYR A 219 -10.59 -5.64 -1.77
N ILE A 220 -11.27 -5.98 -0.67
CA ILE A 220 -12.53 -5.35 -0.25
C ILE A 220 -12.28 -4.18 0.72
N ASP A 221 -13.28 -3.32 0.90
CA ASP A 221 -13.37 -2.33 1.98
C ASP A 221 -13.17 -2.99 3.37
N GLY A 222 -13.94 -4.05 3.64
CA GLY A 222 -14.01 -4.69 4.94
C GLY A 222 -15.39 -5.29 5.23
N GLU A 223 -15.72 -5.47 6.50
CA GLU A 223 -16.91 -6.23 6.93
C GLU A 223 -18.23 -5.45 6.87
N ARG A 224 -18.26 -4.18 6.46
CA ARG A 224 -19.53 -3.46 6.28
C ARG A 224 -20.17 -3.81 4.93
N GLU A 225 -19.40 -3.68 3.85
CA GLU A 225 -19.94 -3.75 2.49
C GLU A 225 -19.41 -4.99 1.76
N ARG A 226 -18.15 -5.38 2.00
CA ARG A 226 -17.42 -6.45 1.31
C ARG A 226 -17.37 -6.22 -0.20
N ILE A 227 -17.05 -4.99 -0.59
CA ILE A 227 -17.00 -4.52 -1.97
C ILE A 227 -15.61 -3.91 -2.23
N PRO A 228 -14.94 -4.24 -3.35
CA PRO A 228 -13.72 -3.54 -3.77
C PRO A 228 -14.03 -2.11 -4.23
N TYR A 229 -13.15 -1.18 -3.92
CA TYR A 229 -13.16 0.19 -4.45
C TYR A 229 -11.80 0.50 -5.06
N GLU A 230 -11.75 1.26 -6.16
CA GLU A 230 -10.48 1.56 -6.83
C GLU A 230 -9.49 2.37 -5.96
N GLY A 231 -9.99 3.17 -5.00
CA GLY A 231 -9.14 3.91 -4.04
C GLY A 231 -8.47 3.02 -3.00
N ASP A 232 -9.24 2.11 -2.38
CA ASP A 232 -8.75 1.10 -1.45
C ASP A 232 -7.77 0.13 -2.12
N ALA A 233 -8.08 -0.33 -3.33
CA ALA A 233 -7.29 -1.31 -4.05
C ALA A 233 -5.86 -0.84 -4.33
N TYR A 234 -5.63 0.46 -4.54
CA TYR A 234 -4.29 1.02 -4.73
C TYR A 234 -3.45 0.99 -3.45
N ILE A 235 -4.01 1.40 -2.32
CA ILE A 235 -3.30 1.40 -1.03
C ILE A 235 -3.09 -0.04 -0.55
N ASN A 236 -4.10 -0.91 -0.70
CA ASN A 236 -4.02 -2.32 -0.32
C ASN A 236 -2.97 -3.06 -1.17
N MET A 237 -2.94 -2.88 -2.50
CA MET A 237 -1.87 -3.43 -3.35
C MET A 237 -0.49 -2.96 -2.91
N LEU A 238 -0.27 -1.64 -2.73
CA LEU A 238 1.04 -1.10 -2.35
C LEU A 238 1.55 -1.70 -1.03
N SER A 239 0.68 -1.80 -0.03
CA SER A 239 1.04 -2.33 1.28
C SER A 239 1.06 -3.86 1.33
N HIS A 240 0.25 -4.56 0.52
CA HIS A 240 0.33 -6.01 0.38
C HIS A 240 1.68 -6.39 -0.22
N TYR A 241 2.08 -5.80 -1.36
CA TYR A 241 3.38 -6.10 -2.00
C TYR A 241 4.59 -5.69 -1.16
N ALA A 242 4.45 -4.71 -0.26
CA ALA A 242 5.46 -4.38 0.73
C ALA A 242 5.62 -5.46 1.81
N CYS A 243 4.59 -6.28 2.04
CA CYS A 243 4.57 -7.34 3.03
C CYS A 243 4.86 -8.73 2.45
N ASP A 244 4.20 -9.09 1.34
CA ASP A 244 4.46 -10.26 0.50
C ASP A 244 4.01 -9.97 -0.95
N LEU A 245 4.81 -10.37 -1.94
CA LEU A 245 4.65 -9.93 -3.34
C LEU A 245 3.81 -10.93 -4.14
N ASP A 246 2.51 -11.00 -3.84
CA ASP A 246 1.54 -11.82 -4.57
C ASP A 246 0.57 -10.97 -5.44
N PRO A 247 0.72 -10.97 -6.77
CA PRO A 247 -0.13 -10.18 -7.66
C PRO A 247 -1.52 -10.78 -7.92
N ARG A 248 -1.83 -12.00 -7.46
CA ARG A 248 -3.12 -12.67 -7.74
C ARG A 248 -4.31 -11.85 -7.24
N ALA A 249 -4.26 -11.37 -6.00
CA ALA A 249 -5.32 -10.54 -5.41
C ALA A 249 -5.49 -9.20 -6.15
N THR A 250 -4.39 -8.53 -6.49
CA THR A 250 -4.40 -7.26 -7.23
C THR A 250 -5.05 -7.42 -8.60
N ARG A 251 -4.58 -8.40 -9.39
CA ARG A 251 -5.02 -8.61 -10.77
C ARG A 251 -6.49 -9.05 -10.84
N ALA A 252 -6.92 -9.92 -9.93
CA ALA A 252 -8.33 -10.26 -9.73
C ALA A 252 -9.18 -9.03 -9.38
N THR A 253 -8.67 -8.15 -8.53
CA THR A 253 -9.38 -6.93 -8.09
C THR A 253 -9.51 -5.93 -9.22
N VAL A 254 -8.48 -5.76 -10.06
CA VAL A 254 -8.55 -4.89 -11.25
C VAL A 254 -9.56 -5.44 -12.26
N GLU A 255 -9.60 -6.74 -12.53
CA GLU A 255 -10.65 -7.31 -13.39
C GLU A 255 -12.05 -7.01 -12.86
N HIS A 256 -12.28 -7.28 -11.57
CA HIS A 256 -13.56 -7.00 -10.94
C HIS A 256 -13.96 -5.52 -11.02
N LEU A 257 -13.02 -4.59 -10.84
CA LEU A 257 -13.27 -3.14 -10.89
C LEU A 257 -13.37 -2.56 -12.31
N LEU A 258 -13.02 -3.33 -13.35
CA LEU A 258 -13.32 -3.00 -14.74
C LEU A 258 -14.78 -3.38 -15.09
N GLU A 259 -15.26 -4.51 -14.59
CA GLU A 259 -16.65 -4.99 -14.77
C GLU A 259 -17.65 -4.28 -13.83
N HIS A 260 -17.22 -3.98 -12.60
CA HIS A 260 -17.99 -3.35 -11.52
C HIS A 260 -17.33 -2.03 -11.07
N PRO A 261 -17.36 -0.97 -11.91
CA PRO A 261 -16.78 0.32 -11.57
C PRO A 261 -17.52 0.98 -10.39
N THR A 262 -16.78 1.57 -9.45
CA THR A 262 -17.40 2.24 -8.29
C THR A 262 -17.55 3.75 -8.47
N TRP A 263 -18.11 4.40 -7.45
CA TRP A 263 -17.99 5.83 -7.19
C TRP A 263 -16.96 6.01 -6.06
N PRO A 264 -16.20 7.13 -6.00
CA PRO A 264 -16.33 8.39 -6.74
C PRO A 264 -15.43 8.51 -7.99
N THR A 265 -15.48 9.66 -8.66
CA THR A 265 -14.95 9.82 -10.03
C THR A 265 -13.42 9.71 -10.11
N GLU A 266 -12.68 10.17 -9.11
CA GLU A 266 -11.22 10.12 -9.10
C GLU A 266 -10.64 8.74 -8.75
N TRP A 267 -11.43 7.85 -8.13
CA TRP A 267 -10.98 6.49 -7.82
C TRP A 267 -10.77 5.68 -9.12
N SER A 268 -11.61 5.86 -10.14
CA SER A 268 -11.34 5.32 -11.48
C SER A 268 -9.97 5.73 -12.06
N LEU A 269 -9.47 6.93 -11.76
CA LEU A 269 -8.15 7.40 -12.23
C LEU A 269 -6.98 6.60 -11.62
N GLN A 270 -7.22 5.86 -10.53
CA GLN A 270 -6.21 5.01 -9.90
C GLN A 270 -6.09 3.65 -10.58
N MET A 271 -6.99 3.23 -11.47
CA MET A 271 -6.88 1.96 -12.19
C MET A 271 -5.61 1.86 -13.06
N PRO A 272 -5.26 2.88 -13.88
CA PRO A 272 -3.93 2.97 -14.48
C PRO A 272 -2.77 2.92 -13.48
N MET A 273 -2.92 3.55 -12.30
CA MET A 273 -1.86 3.62 -11.29
C MET A 273 -1.62 2.25 -10.63
N ILE A 274 -2.69 1.48 -10.37
CA ILE A 274 -2.64 0.09 -9.90
C ILE A 274 -1.96 -0.77 -10.98
N ALA A 275 -2.40 -0.69 -12.24
CA ALA A 275 -1.84 -1.50 -13.32
C ALA A 275 -0.37 -1.16 -13.62
N TYR A 276 0.03 0.11 -13.50
CA TYR A 276 1.44 0.50 -13.63
C TYR A 276 2.27 0.04 -12.43
N ALA A 277 1.77 0.16 -11.21
CA ALA A 277 2.48 -0.30 -10.01
C ALA A 277 2.61 -1.83 -9.95
N ASP A 278 1.63 -2.58 -10.46
CA ASP A 278 1.72 -4.03 -10.64
C ASP A 278 2.89 -4.39 -11.58
N TYR A 279 2.97 -3.73 -12.73
CA TYR A 279 4.09 -3.90 -13.67
C TYR A 279 5.43 -3.43 -13.06
N GLU A 280 5.47 -2.30 -12.36
CA GLU A 280 6.68 -1.76 -11.73
C GLU A 280 7.23 -2.72 -10.64
N ALA A 281 6.36 -3.37 -9.87
CA ALA A 281 6.74 -4.33 -8.84
C ALA A 281 7.08 -5.73 -9.38
N THR A 282 6.29 -6.26 -10.33
CA THR A 282 6.43 -7.65 -10.84
C THR A 282 7.36 -7.78 -12.04
N GLY A 283 7.47 -6.74 -12.87
CA GLY A 283 8.11 -6.77 -14.19
C GLY A 283 7.24 -7.41 -15.29
N ASP A 284 6.06 -7.91 -14.93
CA ASP A 284 5.15 -8.63 -15.83
C ASP A 284 4.00 -7.71 -16.28
N PRO A 285 3.94 -7.32 -17.57
CA PRO A 285 2.94 -6.39 -18.07
C PRO A 285 1.58 -7.04 -18.38
N VAL A 286 1.36 -8.34 -18.10
CA VAL A 286 0.16 -9.08 -18.55
C VAL A 286 -1.17 -8.39 -18.19
N LEU A 287 -1.28 -7.80 -16.99
CA LEU A 287 -2.47 -7.07 -16.56
C LEU A 287 -2.77 -5.88 -17.50
N ALA A 288 -1.73 -5.13 -17.86
CA ALA A 288 -1.82 -3.98 -18.75
C ALA A 288 -1.97 -4.38 -20.23
N VAL A 289 -1.37 -5.50 -20.66
CA VAL A 289 -1.54 -6.05 -22.01
C VAL A 289 -3.00 -6.48 -22.24
N THR A 290 -3.57 -7.27 -21.32
CA THR A 290 -4.94 -7.80 -21.44
C THR A 290 -5.99 -6.68 -21.40
N HIS A 291 -5.80 -5.67 -20.55
CA HIS A 291 -6.84 -4.67 -20.24
C HIS A 291 -6.53 -3.24 -20.72
N PHE A 292 -5.55 -3.05 -21.60
CA PHE A 292 -5.03 -1.72 -21.99
C PHE A 292 -6.12 -0.69 -22.34
N ASP A 293 -7.02 -1.04 -23.26
CA ASP A 293 -8.05 -0.12 -23.76
C ASP A 293 -9.14 0.17 -22.71
N ALA A 294 -9.30 -0.69 -21.70
CA ALA A 294 -10.22 -0.48 -20.57
C ALA A 294 -9.58 0.44 -19.51
N LEU A 295 -8.30 0.22 -19.19
CA LEU A 295 -7.48 1.11 -18.36
C LEU A 295 -7.37 2.52 -18.99
N LEU A 296 -7.23 2.60 -20.31
CA LEU A 296 -7.20 3.87 -21.04
C LEU A 296 -8.51 4.65 -20.88
N LYS A 297 -9.67 3.99 -20.89
CA LYS A 297 -10.98 4.63 -20.63
C LYS A 297 -11.12 5.13 -19.20
N LYS A 298 -10.57 4.41 -18.22
CA LYS A 298 -10.56 4.81 -16.79
C LYS A 298 -9.82 6.13 -16.52
N THR A 299 -8.99 6.63 -17.45
CA THR A 299 -8.38 7.98 -17.37
C THR A 299 -9.37 9.14 -17.53
N LEU A 300 -10.61 8.89 -17.99
CA LEU A 300 -11.65 9.92 -18.20
C LEU A 300 -11.25 11.05 -19.17
N MET A 301 -10.42 10.74 -20.17
CA MET A 301 -10.00 11.65 -21.25
C MET A 301 -11.14 12.25 -22.09
N ASP A 302 -12.36 11.71 -21.97
CA ASP A 302 -13.60 12.24 -22.56
C ASP A 302 -14.14 13.48 -21.81
N LYS A 303 -13.77 13.67 -20.53
CA LYS A 303 -14.31 14.71 -19.64
C LYS A 303 -13.38 15.92 -19.50
N THR A 304 -12.37 16.08 -20.36
CA THR A 304 -11.45 17.23 -20.29
C THR A 304 -11.98 18.47 -21.01
N ARG A 305 -11.56 19.63 -20.52
CA ARG A 305 -11.66 20.93 -21.20
C ARG A 305 -10.67 21.03 -22.36
N ALA A 306 -10.85 22.06 -23.20
CA ALA A 306 -9.92 22.41 -24.28
C ALA A 306 -8.50 22.79 -23.78
N ASP A 307 -8.38 23.28 -22.55
CA ASP A 307 -7.08 23.51 -21.89
C ASP A 307 -6.42 22.23 -21.36
N GLY A 308 -7.10 21.08 -21.44
CA GLY A 308 -6.59 19.77 -21.06
C GLY A 308 -6.96 19.32 -19.65
N LEU A 309 -7.46 20.20 -18.77
CA LEU A 309 -7.86 19.82 -17.41
C LEU A 309 -9.14 18.97 -17.39
N LEU A 310 -9.19 17.99 -16.50
CA LEU A 310 -10.35 17.14 -16.24
C LEU A 310 -11.47 17.93 -15.54
N ARG A 311 -12.70 17.80 -16.04
CA ARG A 311 -13.91 18.34 -15.41
C ARG A 311 -14.73 17.25 -14.71
N ALA A 312 -14.32 16.91 -13.49
CA ALA A 312 -14.92 15.88 -12.65
C ALA A 312 -15.17 16.40 -11.22
N THR A 313 -16.26 15.95 -10.59
CA THR A 313 -16.45 16.12 -9.15
C THR A 313 -15.71 15.02 -8.41
N ALA A 314 -14.88 15.42 -7.46
CA ALA A 314 -14.07 14.55 -6.61
C ALA A 314 -14.67 14.43 -5.21
N ILE A 315 -14.46 13.32 -4.52
CA ILE A 315 -14.68 13.20 -3.08
C ILE A 315 -13.54 13.84 -2.29
N VAL A 316 -12.33 13.84 -2.83
CA VAL A 316 -11.05 14.29 -2.24
C VAL A 316 -10.58 13.47 -1.04
N ASP A 317 -11.43 13.33 -0.03
CA ASP A 317 -11.17 12.49 1.13
C ASP A 317 -12.47 11.99 1.79
N TRP A 318 -12.37 10.93 2.59
CA TRP A 318 -13.46 10.25 3.27
C TRP A 318 -13.09 9.90 4.72
N PRO A 319 -13.92 10.23 5.73
CA PRO A 319 -15.23 10.86 5.65
C PRO A 319 -15.16 12.36 5.27
N PRO A 320 -16.29 13.01 4.90
CA PRO A 320 -16.28 14.38 4.40
C PRO A 320 -15.72 15.44 5.36
N GLY A 321 -15.70 15.17 6.68
CA GLY A 321 -15.14 16.07 7.69
C GLY A 321 -13.60 16.13 7.70
N GLU A 322 -12.91 15.15 7.11
CA GLU A 322 -11.44 15.05 7.17
C GLU A 322 -10.73 15.79 6.02
N ARG A 323 -11.44 16.64 5.27
CA ARG A 323 -10.92 17.30 4.05
C ARG A 323 -10.11 18.57 4.29
N ASP A 324 -9.73 18.87 5.54
CA ASP A 324 -9.09 20.13 5.94
C ASP A 324 -9.81 21.40 5.39
N GLY A 325 -11.15 21.39 5.36
CA GLY A 325 -11.92 22.51 4.81
C GLY A 325 -11.91 22.64 3.28
N PHE A 326 -11.61 21.59 2.51
CA PHE A 326 -11.60 21.65 1.04
C PHE A 326 -12.93 22.18 0.46
N ASN A 327 -12.86 23.28 -0.31
CA ASN A 327 -14.00 24.04 -0.85
C ASN A 327 -15.00 24.54 0.22
N SER A 328 -14.53 24.85 1.44
CA SER A 328 -15.36 25.37 2.55
C SER A 328 -15.62 26.88 2.54
N VAL A 329 -14.82 27.66 1.80
CA VAL A 329 -14.94 29.13 1.77
C VAL A 329 -15.55 29.58 0.45
N ASP A 330 -16.76 30.12 0.54
CA ASP A 330 -17.47 30.90 -0.48
C ASP A 330 -17.82 32.31 0.04
N ALA A 331 -17.14 32.77 1.10
CA ALA A 331 -17.54 33.87 1.98
C ALA A 331 -17.75 35.23 1.29
N GLU A 332 -17.01 35.54 0.23
CA GLU A 332 -17.17 36.76 -0.58
C GLU A 332 -18.13 36.57 -1.79
N GLY A 333 -18.90 35.49 -1.81
CA GLY A 333 -19.81 35.12 -2.92
C GLY A 333 -19.11 34.49 -4.12
N VAL A 334 -17.86 34.04 -3.97
CA VAL A 334 -17.04 33.52 -5.09
C VAL A 334 -17.55 32.15 -5.53
N LYS A 335 -17.90 32.03 -6.81
CA LYS A 335 -18.44 30.79 -7.39
C LYS A 335 -17.37 29.73 -7.63
N VAL A 336 -17.09 28.94 -6.60
CA VAL A 336 -16.17 27.79 -6.61
C VAL A 336 -16.65 26.70 -7.59
N ASP A 337 -15.88 26.36 -8.63
CA ASP A 337 -16.21 25.24 -9.52
C ASP A 337 -15.76 23.89 -8.92
N LYS A 338 -16.67 23.26 -8.17
CA LYS A 338 -16.51 21.93 -7.57
C LYS A 338 -16.37 20.77 -8.59
N LYS A 339 -16.23 21.07 -9.89
CA LYS A 339 -15.85 20.14 -10.97
C LYS A 339 -14.45 20.39 -11.53
N ILE A 340 -13.73 21.41 -11.07
CA ILE A 340 -12.37 21.76 -11.50
C ILE A 340 -11.50 21.85 -10.23
N THR A 341 -11.27 20.69 -9.60
CA THR A 341 -10.50 20.59 -8.36
C THR A 341 -9.03 20.27 -8.64
N SER A 342 -8.13 20.72 -7.76
CA SER A 342 -6.72 20.38 -7.85
C SER A 342 -6.51 18.88 -7.66
N VAL A 343 -7.10 18.27 -6.64
CA VAL A 343 -6.94 16.83 -6.34
C VAL A 343 -7.38 15.92 -7.52
N ALA A 344 -8.51 16.20 -8.19
CA ALA A 344 -8.92 15.44 -9.38
C ALA A 344 -7.90 15.54 -10.52
N ASN A 345 -7.32 16.72 -10.72
CA ASN A 345 -6.36 16.97 -11.79
C ASN A 345 -4.95 16.44 -11.47
N ALA A 346 -4.60 16.33 -10.18
CA ALA A 346 -3.39 15.65 -9.72
C ALA A 346 -3.47 14.12 -9.99
N PHE A 347 -4.59 13.48 -9.62
CA PHE A 347 -4.86 12.09 -10.00
C PHE A 347 -4.90 11.88 -11.51
N TYR A 348 -5.55 12.80 -12.25
CA TYR A 348 -5.63 12.71 -13.70
C TYR A 348 -4.24 12.74 -14.35
N TYR A 349 -3.35 13.64 -13.90
CA TYR A 349 -1.95 13.69 -14.34
C TYR A 349 -1.23 12.35 -14.14
N GLU A 350 -1.28 11.76 -12.94
CA GLU A 350 -0.58 10.48 -12.72
C GLU A 350 -1.25 9.31 -13.43
N SER A 351 -2.57 9.35 -13.67
CA SER A 351 -3.25 8.36 -14.52
C SER A 351 -2.75 8.39 -15.97
N LEU A 352 -2.49 9.60 -16.52
CA LEU A 352 -1.90 9.77 -17.84
C LEU A 352 -0.44 9.31 -17.87
N ARG A 353 0.36 9.61 -16.83
CA ARG A 353 1.75 9.14 -16.72
C ARG A 353 1.83 7.62 -16.55
N SER A 354 0.91 7.02 -15.80
CA SER A 354 0.80 5.57 -15.66
C SER A 354 0.48 4.92 -17.00
N MET A 355 -0.51 5.43 -17.73
CA MET A 355 -0.81 4.94 -19.09
C MET A 355 0.33 5.22 -20.08
N GLU A 356 1.06 6.33 -19.99
CA GLU A 356 2.25 6.58 -20.81
C GLU A 356 3.30 5.47 -20.61
N ARG A 357 3.63 5.15 -19.36
CA ARG A 357 4.62 4.11 -19.04
C ARG A 357 4.15 2.72 -19.46
N LEU A 358 2.88 2.39 -19.23
CA LEU A 358 2.27 1.13 -19.69
C LEU A 358 2.25 1.03 -21.22
N ALA A 359 2.02 2.14 -21.92
CA ALA A 359 2.07 2.17 -23.39
C ALA A 359 3.49 1.85 -23.88
N ARG A 360 4.53 2.46 -23.30
CA ARG A 360 5.93 2.13 -23.62
C ARG A 360 6.26 0.66 -23.32
N ALA A 361 5.85 0.15 -22.17
CA ALA A 361 6.04 -1.24 -21.75
C ALA A 361 5.34 -2.27 -22.66
N THR A 362 4.32 -1.86 -23.40
CA THR A 362 3.54 -2.71 -24.33
C THR A 362 3.80 -2.40 -25.81
N GLY A 363 4.86 -1.64 -26.13
CA GLY A 363 5.26 -1.30 -27.51
C GLY A 363 4.42 -0.20 -28.18
N ARG A 364 3.45 0.37 -27.47
CA ARG A 364 2.52 1.42 -27.91
C ARG A 364 3.14 2.83 -27.85
N GLU A 365 4.29 3.00 -28.52
CA GLU A 365 5.07 4.24 -28.51
C GLU A 365 4.33 5.44 -29.14
N GLY A 366 3.29 5.19 -29.95
CA GLY A 366 2.39 6.23 -30.47
C GLY A 366 1.50 6.82 -29.37
N GLU A 367 0.73 5.96 -28.69
CA GLU A 367 -0.11 6.36 -27.55
C GLU A 367 0.73 6.95 -26.42
N ALA A 368 1.92 6.39 -26.13
CA ALA A 368 2.82 6.90 -25.11
C ALA A 368 3.17 8.39 -25.31
N LYS A 369 3.52 8.80 -26.53
CA LYS A 369 3.84 10.21 -26.85
C LYS A 369 2.63 11.12 -26.69
N GLN A 370 1.44 10.67 -27.06
CA GLN A 370 0.20 11.44 -26.92
C GLN A 370 -0.19 11.62 -25.44
N LEU A 371 -0.10 10.54 -24.65
CA LEU A 371 -0.39 10.54 -23.22
C LEU A 371 0.60 11.43 -22.45
N GLY A 372 1.90 11.32 -22.74
CA GLY A 372 2.93 12.17 -22.13
C GLY A 372 2.75 13.65 -22.46
N ALA A 373 2.50 13.98 -23.73
CA ALA A 373 2.23 15.37 -24.14
C ALA A 373 0.99 15.96 -23.44
N ARG A 374 -0.06 15.15 -23.25
CA ARG A 374 -1.27 15.54 -22.50
C ARG A 374 -0.98 15.72 -21.01
N ALA A 375 -0.15 14.86 -20.41
CA ALA A 375 0.29 15.02 -19.02
C ALA A 375 1.12 16.31 -18.82
N ASP A 376 2.01 16.66 -19.77
CA ASP A 376 2.76 17.93 -19.71
C ASP A 376 1.90 19.16 -20.01
N GLN A 377 0.79 19.03 -20.75
CA GLN A 377 -0.24 20.08 -20.81
C GLN A 377 -0.94 20.24 -19.47
N VAL A 378 -1.44 19.15 -18.86
CA VAL A 378 -2.09 19.17 -17.53
C VAL A 378 -1.17 19.77 -16.48
N ARG A 379 0.11 19.35 -16.39
CA ARG A 379 1.07 19.84 -15.40
C ARG A 379 1.29 21.36 -15.49
N ARG A 380 1.34 21.92 -16.71
CA ARG A 380 1.47 23.37 -16.92
C ARG A 380 0.21 24.11 -16.48
N VAL A 381 -0.95 23.76 -17.04
CA VAL A 381 -2.22 24.47 -16.74
C VAL A 381 -2.61 24.31 -15.26
N PHE A 382 -2.30 23.18 -14.63
CA PHE A 382 -2.43 22.97 -13.19
C PHE A 382 -1.61 24.00 -12.38
N ASN A 383 -0.33 24.16 -12.75
CA ASN A 383 0.60 25.06 -12.07
C ASN A 383 0.30 26.54 -12.29
N ASP A 384 -0.40 26.90 -13.36
CA ASP A 384 -0.83 28.28 -13.62
C ASP A 384 -2.20 28.58 -13.02
N LEU A 385 -3.12 27.60 -12.95
CA LEU A 385 -4.49 27.79 -12.45
C LEU A 385 -4.61 27.66 -10.92
N PHE A 386 -3.93 26.70 -10.31
CA PHE A 386 -4.15 26.36 -8.90
C PHE A 386 -3.11 26.95 -7.93
N PHE A 387 -1.95 27.43 -8.40
CA PHE A 387 -0.92 27.93 -7.50
C PHE A 387 -1.09 29.43 -7.18
N ASP A 388 -1.40 29.73 -5.92
CA ASP A 388 -1.43 31.09 -5.40
C ASP A 388 0.01 31.60 -5.20
N LYS A 389 0.48 32.38 -6.18
CA LYS A 389 1.83 32.98 -6.20
C LYS A 389 2.09 33.97 -5.06
N LYS A 390 1.05 34.46 -4.35
CA LYS A 390 1.18 35.37 -3.20
C LYS A 390 1.32 34.61 -1.87
N ARG A 391 0.64 33.46 -1.73
CA ARG A 391 0.70 32.60 -0.55
C ARG A 391 1.72 31.46 -0.64
N GLY A 392 2.16 31.09 -1.84
CA GLY A 392 3.11 29.99 -2.07
C GLY A 392 2.51 28.59 -1.96
N VAL A 393 1.18 28.46 -2.15
CA VAL A 393 0.39 27.23 -1.94
C VAL A 393 -0.61 26.99 -3.06
N TYR A 394 -1.11 25.77 -3.19
CA TYR A 394 -2.20 25.43 -4.12
C TYR A 394 -3.57 25.61 -3.48
N ILE A 395 -4.53 26.13 -4.27
CA ILE A 395 -5.95 26.23 -3.91
C ILE A 395 -6.72 24.95 -4.23
N ASP A 396 -7.86 24.77 -3.58
CA ASP A 396 -8.68 23.55 -3.69
C ASP A 396 -9.27 23.34 -5.09
N SER A 397 -9.71 24.42 -5.75
CA SER A 397 -10.39 24.36 -7.04
C SER A 397 -10.42 25.72 -7.73
N GLN A 398 -10.82 25.76 -9.00
CA GLN A 398 -10.93 27.01 -9.75
C GLN A 398 -11.94 27.96 -9.07
N GLY A 399 -11.43 29.11 -8.62
CA GLY A 399 -12.20 30.13 -7.90
C GLY A 399 -12.23 29.95 -6.38
N SER A 400 -11.58 28.95 -5.80
CA SER A 400 -11.46 28.83 -4.34
C SER A 400 -10.44 29.84 -3.79
N ALA A 401 -10.83 30.60 -2.77
CA ALA A 401 -9.88 31.31 -1.92
C ALA A 401 -9.13 30.34 -0.97
N HIS A 402 -9.75 29.21 -0.64
CA HIS A 402 -9.23 28.24 0.32
C HIS A 402 -8.15 27.33 -0.29
N ALA A 403 -7.20 26.93 0.56
CA ALA A 403 -6.07 26.07 0.25
C ALA A 403 -5.91 25.06 1.40
N SER A 404 -6.33 23.81 1.19
CA SER A 404 -6.25 22.74 2.19
C SER A 404 -4.96 21.93 2.10
N LEU A 405 -4.69 21.11 3.12
CA LEU A 405 -3.66 20.07 3.07
C LEU A 405 -3.75 19.23 1.78
N HIS A 406 -4.95 18.82 1.39
CA HIS A 406 -5.21 17.96 0.24
C HIS A 406 -4.80 18.63 -1.08
N ALA A 407 -5.14 19.91 -1.25
CA ALA A 407 -4.75 20.70 -2.42
C ALA A 407 -3.23 20.75 -2.61
N ASN A 408 -2.44 20.56 -1.55
CA ASN A 408 -0.99 20.69 -1.55
C ASN A 408 -0.25 19.33 -1.48
N MET A 409 -0.72 18.37 -0.67
CA MET A 409 -0.08 17.05 -0.54
C MET A 409 -0.26 16.18 -1.79
N PHE A 410 -1.43 16.20 -2.44
CA PHE A 410 -1.66 15.40 -3.64
C PHE A 410 -0.73 15.77 -4.82
N PRO A 411 -0.61 17.04 -5.25
CA PRO A 411 0.34 17.38 -6.30
C PRO A 411 1.80 17.19 -5.89
N LEU A 412 2.11 17.25 -4.59
CA LEU A 412 3.46 17.03 -4.06
C LEU A 412 3.84 15.53 -4.06
N ALA A 413 2.91 14.64 -3.73
CA ALA A 413 3.08 13.20 -3.86
C ALA A 413 3.11 12.74 -5.33
N LEU A 414 2.25 13.32 -6.18
CA LEU A 414 2.08 12.94 -7.58
C LEU A 414 2.99 13.72 -8.57
N GLY A 415 3.99 14.45 -8.07
CA GLY A 415 5.05 15.05 -8.90
C GLY A 415 4.60 16.19 -9.83
N LEU A 416 3.51 16.90 -9.49
CA LEU A 416 3.09 18.10 -10.24
C LEU A 416 3.82 19.37 -9.76
N VAL A 417 4.30 19.42 -8.53
CA VAL A 417 4.97 20.60 -7.96
C VAL A 417 6.38 20.75 -8.56
N PRO A 418 6.71 21.88 -9.21
CA PRO A 418 8.04 22.13 -9.76
C PRO A 418 9.00 22.61 -8.67
N GLU A 419 10.31 22.44 -8.91
CA GLU A 419 11.38 22.57 -7.93
C GLU A 419 11.38 23.91 -7.19
N GLU A 420 11.13 25.02 -7.91
CA GLU A 420 11.13 26.38 -7.34
C GLU A 420 9.99 26.65 -6.35
N ARG A 421 9.02 25.73 -6.24
CA ARG A 421 7.85 25.83 -5.34
C ARG A 421 7.87 24.80 -4.22
N LEU A 422 8.77 23.81 -4.26
CA LEU A 422 8.79 22.71 -3.29
C LEU A 422 8.89 23.22 -1.85
N ALA A 423 9.83 24.13 -1.57
CA ALA A 423 10.07 24.62 -0.20
C ALA A 423 8.83 25.27 0.46
N SER A 424 8.05 26.07 -0.28
CA SER A 424 6.84 26.71 0.29
C SER A 424 5.70 25.71 0.49
N VAL A 425 5.50 24.81 -0.48
CA VAL A 425 4.42 23.81 -0.46
C VAL A 425 4.69 22.74 0.61
N VAL A 426 5.94 22.28 0.73
CA VAL A 426 6.40 21.37 1.78
C VAL A 426 6.23 21.98 3.17
N SER A 427 6.64 23.25 3.35
CA SER A 427 6.46 23.98 4.61
C SER A 427 4.98 24.08 5.00
N PHE A 428 4.11 24.40 4.04
CA PHE A 428 2.66 24.41 4.25
C PHE A 428 2.11 23.03 4.64
N VAL A 429 2.46 21.96 3.90
CA VAL A 429 2.03 20.58 4.20
C VAL A 429 2.44 20.18 5.63
N LYS A 430 3.70 20.43 6.01
CA LYS A 430 4.21 20.18 7.37
C LYS A 430 3.43 20.95 8.44
N SER A 431 2.99 22.18 8.16
CA SER A 431 2.22 23.00 9.10
C SER A 431 0.81 22.48 9.44
N ARG A 432 0.25 21.56 8.63
CA ARG A 432 -1.09 20.98 8.87
C ARG A 432 -1.07 19.72 9.74
N GLY A 433 0.04 18.98 9.75
CA GLY A 433 0.11 17.65 10.38
C GLY A 433 -0.87 16.66 9.74
N MET A 434 -1.43 15.74 10.54
CA MET A 434 -2.44 14.75 10.09
C MET A 434 -3.83 15.38 9.90
N ALA A 435 -3.96 16.42 9.09
CA ALA A 435 -5.26 17.06 8.77
C ALA A 435 -6.00 16.33 7.63
N CYS A 436 -5.90 15.00 7.57
CA CYS A 436 -6.53 14.15 6.57
C CYS A 436 -7.06 12.86 7.21
N SER A 437 -7.80 12.07 6.44
CA SER A 437 -8.28 10.75 6.86
C SER A 437 -7.17 9.70 6.88
N VAL A 438 -7.56 8.47 7.21
CA VAL A 438 -6.74 7.27 7.06
C VAL A 438 -6.34 7.05 5.58
N TYR A 439 -7.27 7.16 4.64
CA TYR A 439 -7.00 7.08 3.19
C TYR A 439 -6.06 8.21 2.73
N GLY A 440 -6.30 9.45 3.18
CA GLY A 440 -5.45 10.60 2.85
C GLY A 440 -4.01 10.46 3.33
N SER A 441 -3.77 9.67 4.38
CA SER A 441 -2.45 9.50 5.01
C SER A 441 -1.39 8.87 4.09
N GLN A 442 -1.78 7.99 3.13
CA GLN A 442 -0.87 7.46 2.11
C GLN A 442 -0.20 8.59 1.33
N TYR A 443 -1.01 9.52 0.85
CA TYR A 443 -0.56 10.62 0.00
C TYR A 443 0.19 11.69 0.81
N LEU A 444 -0.19 11.90 2.09
CA LEU A 444 0.58 12.75 3.01
C LEU A 444 1.98 12.19 3.26
N LEU A 445 2.09 10.90 3.58
CA LEU A 445 3.38 10.26 3.85
C LEU A 445 4.25 10.18 2.58
N GLU A 446 3.67 9.85 1.42
CA GLU A 446 4.40 9.94 0.15
C GLU A 446 4.86 11.37 -0.15
N ALA A 447 4.04 12.39 0.08
CA ALA A 447 4.41 13.78 -0.16
C ALA A 447 5.62 14.22 0.69
N LEU A 448 5.69 13.78 1.95
CA LEU A 448 6.82 14.08 2.83
C LEU A 448 8.07 13.29 2.43
N TYR A 449 7.99 11.95 2.34
CA TYR A 449 9.15 11.11 2.07
C TYR A 449 9.70 11.22 0.63
N LYS A 450 8.88 11.55 -0.38
CA LYS A 450 9.38 11.87 -1.73
C LYS A 450 10.21 13.17 -1.75
N ASN A 451 10.04 14.04 -0.76
CA ASN A 451 10.72 15.34 -0.66
C ASN A 451 11.78 15.38 0.46
N ASN A 452 12.20 14.22 0.97
CA ASN A 452 13.20 14.04 2.04
C ASN A 452 12.79 14.57 3.42
N GLU A 453 11.49 14.78 3.67
CA GLU A 453 10.96 15.26 4.96
C GLU A 453 10.70 14.11 5.94
N ALA A 454 11.75 13.30 6.14
CA ALA A 454 11.68 12.03 6.84
C ALA A 454 11.25 12.16 8.31
N ASP A 455 11.72 13.20 9.03
CA ASP A 455 11.33 13.45 10.43
C ASP A 455 9.84 13.77 10.57
N ALA A 456 9.27 14.52 9.61
CA ALA A 456 7.83 14.79 9.60
C ALA A 456 7.02 13.53 9.28
N GLY A 457 7.48 12.71 8.32
CA GLY A 457 6.84 11.42 8.01
C GLY A 457 6.87 10.45 9.19
N LEU A 458 8.03 10.32 9.86
CA LEU A 458 8.20 9.48 11.05
C LEU A 458 7.31 9.95 12.21
N ALA A 459 7.34 11.25 12.54
CA ALA A 459 6.56 11.82 13.64
C ALA A 459 5.04 11.67 13.44
N LEU A 460 4.56 11.55 12.21
CA LEU A 460 3.16 11.22 11.91
C LEU A 460 2.85 9.72 12.12
N MET A 461 3.77 8.82 11.76
CA MET A 461 3.60 7.37 11.98
C MET A 461 3.70 6.97 13.46
N THR A 462 4.57 7.61 14.24
CA THR A 462 4.76 7.35 15.68
C THR A 462 3.90 8.24 16.59
N ALA A 463 3.04 9.07 15.99
CA ALA A 463 2.11 9.94 16.72
C ALA A 463 1.21 9.14 17.68
N LYS A 464 0.89 9.75 18.83
CA LYS A 464 -0.01 9.18 19.86
C LYS A 464 -1.32 9.99 20.01
N THR A 465 -1.73 10.70 18.95
CA THR A 465 -2.97 11.49 18.90
C THR A 465 -4.16 10.65 18.41
N LYS A 466 -5.40 11.15 18.51
CA LYS A 466 -6.57 10.46 17.93
C LYS A 466 -6.42 10.13 16.44
N ARG A 467 -5.73 10.96 15.66
CA ARG A 467 -5.39 10.68 14.26
C ARG A 467 -4.02 10.02 14.17
N SER A 468 -3.96 8.76 14.60
CA SER A 468 -2.75 7.92 14.50
C SER A 468 -3.08 6.43 14.52
N TRP A 469 -2.15 5.62 14.02
CA TRP A 469 -2.20 4.16 14.12
C TRP A 469 -2.05 3.68 15.58
N TRP A 470 -1.29 4.39 16.41
CA TRP A 470 -1.21 4.08 17.85
C TRP A 470 -2.57 4.18 18.55
N HIS A 471 -3.43 5.14 18.15
CA HIS A 471 -4.80 5.21 18.67
C HIS A 471 -5.64 3.99 18.27
N MET A 472 -5.48 3.47 17.04
CA MET A 472 -6.13 2.21 16.62
C MET A 472 -5.74 1.03 17.52
N ILE A 473 -4.45 0.92 17.86
CA ILE A 473 -3.91 -0.10 18.78
C ILE A 473 -4.44 0.12 20.20
N LYS A 474 -4.49 1.38 20.67
CA LYS A 474 -5.01 1.73 22.00
C LYS A 474 -6.51 1.55 22.18
N LEU A 475 -7.30 1.58 21.10
CA LEU A 475 -8.70 1.16 21.09
C LEU A 475 -8.87 -0.37 21.24
N GLY A 476 -7.80 -1.15 21.03
CA GLY A 476 -7.81 -2.61 21.07
C GLY A 476 -7.96 -3.30 19.70
N SER A 477 -7.93 -2.53 18.60
CA SER A 477 -7.98 -3.12 17.25
C SER A 477 -6.67 -3.82 16.90
N THR A 478 -6.77 -4.86 16.07
CA THR A 478 -5.64 -5.65 15.57
C THR A 478 -5.55 -5.69 14.04
N MET A 479 -6.48 -5.05 13.36
CA MET A 479 -6.36 -4.58 11.98
C MET A 479 -6.56 -3.06 11.95
N THR A 480 -6.16 -2.39 10.87
CA THR A 480 -6.34 -0.94 10.73
C THR A 480 -7.81 -0.55 10.48
N LEU A 481 -8.15 0.69 10.86
CA LEU A 481 -9.53 1.19 10.88
C LEU A 481 -9.91 1.89 9.57
N GLU A 482 -11.21 1.94 9.28
CA GLU A 482 -11.75 2.76 8.17
C GLU A 482 -11.54 4.26 8.40
N ALA A 483 -11.61 4.70 9.66
CA ALA A 483 -11.36 6.09 10.04
C ALA A 483 -10.66 6.10 11.41
N TRP A 484 -9.99 7.21 11.71
CA TRP A 484 -9.19 7.35 12.93
C TRP A 484 -9.98 7.07 14.22
N ASP A 485 -11.24 7.51 14.30
CA ASP A 485 -12.11 7.34 15.47
C ASP A 485 -13.60 7.45 15.10
N VAL A 486 -14.47 6.90 15.96
CA VAL A 486 -15.94 7.02 15.86
C VAL A 486 -16.42 8.48 15.97
N GLU A 487 -15.63 9.36 16.57
CA GLU A 487 -15.77 10.82 16.51
C GLU A 487 -15.90 11.30 15.07
N PHE A 488 -14.91 10.99 14.22
CA PHE A 488 -14.84 11.42 12.82
C PHE A 488 -15.78 10.63 11.90
N LYS A 489 -16.02 9.33 12.18
CA LYS A 489 -16.90 8.48 11.36
C LYS A 489 -17.75 7.52 12.20
N LYS A 490 -19.03 7.87 12.37
CA LYS A 490 -19.98 7.14 13.23
C LYS A 490 -20.24 5.69 12.83
N ASN A 491 -19.98 5.30 11.59
CA ASN A 491 -20.21 3.94 11.05
C ASN A 491 -18.94 3.23 10.57
N LEU A 492 -17.79 3.47 11.22
CA LEU A 492 -16.51 2.86 10.85
C LEU A 492 -16.44 1.33 11.04
N THR A 493 -15.52 0.66 10.32
CA THR A 493 -15.09 -0.73 10.60
C THR A 493 -13.70 -0.80 11.23
N TRP A 494 -13.38 -1.94 11.86
CA TRP A 494 -12.08 -2.27 12.48
C TRP A 494 -11.21 -3.21 11.63
N ASN A 495 -11.48 -3.25 10.33
CA ASN A 495 -11.01 -4.28 9.40
C ASN A 495 -10.84 -3.73 7.98
N HIS A 496 -10.30 -2.51 7.87
CA HIS A 496 -10.22 -1.73 6.63
C HIS A 496 -8.79 -1.65 6.11
N ALA A 497 -8.56 -2.06 4.87
CA ALA A 497 -7.22 -2.25 4.34
C ALA A 497 -6.46 -0.94 4.06
N TRP A 498 -7.16 0.16 3.72
CA TRP A 498 -6.52 1.44 3.40
C TRP A 498 -5.70 2.06 4.54
N GLY A 499 -5.87 1.58 5.78
CA GLY A 499 -5.06 2.01 6.91
C GLY A 499 -3.68 1.40 6.95
N GLY A 500 -3.41 0.37 6.14
CA GLY A 500 -2.11 -0.28 6.01
C GLY A 500 -1.00 0.57 5.39
N ALA A 501 -1.24 1.84 5.05
CA ALA A 501 -0.29 2.75 4.39
C ALA A 501 1.15 2.73 4.98
N PRO A 502 1.38 2.71 6.31
CA PRO A 502 2.72 2.62 6.87
C PRO A 502 3.55 1.42 6.37
N ALA A 503 2.94 0.28 6.02
CA ALA A 503 3.70 -0.87 5.52
C ALA A 503 4.48 -0.54 4.23
N ASN A 504 3.83 0.06 3.22
CA ASN A 504 4.54 0.45 2.00
C ASN A 504 5.43 1.69 2.21
N ILE A 505 5.09 2.59 3.13
CA ILE A 505 5.94 3.76 3.42
C ILE A 505 7.24 3.33 4.11
N ILE A 506 7.17 2.39 5.05
CA ILE A 506 8.33 1.85 5.76
C ILE A 506 9.28 1.13 4.79
N THR A 507 8.78 0.28 3.89
CA THR A 507 9.65 -0.41 2.92
C THR A 507 10.21 0.54 1.86
N ARG A 508 9.36 1.36 1.23
CA ARG A 508 9.73 2.21 0.08
C ARG A 508 10.60 3.39 0.49
N TYR A 509 10.44 3.93 1.70
CA TYR A 509 11.09 5.18 2.10
C TYR A 509 11.95 5.08 3.36
N VAL A 510 11.48 4.45 4.45
CA VAL A 510 12.28 4.33 5.69
C VAL A 510 13.48 3.40 5.44
N LEU A 511 13.22 2.14 5.07
CA LEU A 511 14.24 1.23 4.51
C LEU A 511 14.71 1.67 3.12
N GLY A 512 13.84 2.37 2.38
CA GLY A 512 14.22 3.11 1.17
C GLY A 512 14.29 2.29 -0.13
N VAL A 513 13.82 1.04 -0.13
CA VAL A 513 13.94 0.10 -1.25
C VAL A 513 12.82 0.31 -2.27
N ARG A 514 13.17 0.63 -3.52
CA ARG A 514 12.24 0.82 -4.64
C ARG A 514 12.85 0.26 -5.94
N PRO A 515 12.06 -0.22 -6.91
CA PRO A 515 12.56 -0.51 -8.25
C PRO A 515 13.01 0.78 -8.97
N LEU A 516 14.10 0.70 -9.74
CA LEU A 516 14.47 1.65 -10.80
C LEU A 516 14.15 1.10 -12.19
N GLN A 517 13.91 -0.21 -12.29
CA GLN A 517 13.42 -0.91 -13.47
C GLN A 517 12.28 -1.84 -13.05
N PRO A 518 11.21 -1.97 -13.87
CA PRO A 518 10.10 -2.88 -13.59
C PRO A 518 10.56 -4.28 -13.22
N GLY A 519 9.98 -4.84 -12.16
CA GLY A 519 10.35 -6.16 -11.65
C GLY A 519 11.64 -6.20 -10.84
N GLY A 520 12.27 -5.07 -10.52
CA GLY A 520 13.36 -5.00 -9.54
C GLY A 520 14.77 -5.33 -10.04
N ALA A 521 14.97 -5.61 -11.34
CA ALA A 521 16.29 -5.95 -11.91
C ALA A 521 17.39 -4.90 -11.63
N ARG A 522 16.99 -3.63 -11.47
CA ARG A 522 17.78 -2.60 -10.80
C ARG A 522 16.96 -1.95 -9.70
N LEU A 523 17.52 -1.85 -8.50
CA LEU A 523 16.91 -1.22 -7.33
C LEU A 523 17.51 0.17 -7.03
N LEU A 524 16.70 1.02 -6.43
CA LEU A 524 17.11 2.13 -5.60
C LEU A 524 17.09 1.66 -4.15
N ILE A 525 18.18 1.86 -3.42
CA ILE A 525 18.23 1.72 -1.97
C ILE A 525 18.60 3.09 -1.40
N ALA A 526 17.58 3.86 -1.03
CA ALA A 526 17.71 5.24 -0.55
C ALA A 526 16.99 5.40 0.80
N PRO A 527 17.54 4.83 1.89
CA PRO A 527 16.94 4.86 3.21
C PRO A 527 16.73 6.28 3.74
N GLN A 528 15.69 6.45 4.56
CA GLN A 528 15.36 7.70 5.23
C GLN A 528 15.07 7.43 6.71
N PRO A 529 16.12 7.22 7.53
CA PRO A 529 15.99 6.84 8.94
C PRO A 529 15.41 7.95 9.83
N ALA A 530 15.40 9.20 9.38
CA ALA A 530 15.05 10.36 10.22
C ALA A 530 15.88 10.34 11.52
N SER A 531 15.25 10.53 12.67
CA SER A 531 15.87 10.50 14.00
C SER A 531 16.22 9.10 14.54
N LEU A 532 15.88 8.00 13.84
CA LEU A 532 16.14 6.63 14.30
C LEU A 532 17.65 6.33 14.38
N GLN A 533 18.11 5.98 15.58
CA GLN A 533 19.52 5.62 15.82
C GLN A 533 19.93 4.29 15.18
N TRP A 534 18.95 3.42 14.90
CA TRP A 534 19.13 2.27 14.02
C TRP A 534 17.78 1.87 13.42
N MET A 535 17.84 1.10 12.34
CA MET A 535 16.69 0.38 11.78
C MET A 535 17.21 -0.82 10.99
N ARG A 536 16.47 -1.91 10.95
CA ARG A 536 16.75 -3.03 10.03
C ARG A 536 15.47 -3.57 9.42
N GLY A 537 15.57 -4.14 8.23
CA GLY A 537 14.43 -4.74 7.58
C GLY A 537 14.74 -5.43 6.27
N LYS A 538 13.69 -6.06 5.74
CA LYS A 538 13.67 -6.96 4.60
C LYS A 538 12.49 -6.58 3.72
N VAL A 539 12.73 -6.34 2.44
CA VAL A 539 11.72 -5.93 1.46
C VAL A 539 11.69 -6.97 0.33
N PRO A 540 10.54 -7.59 0.03
CA PRO A 540 10.46 -8.59 -1.03
C PRO A 540 10.62 -7.96 -2.43
N THR A 541 11.34 -8.65 -3.32
CA THR A 541 11.35 -8.39 -4.78
C THR A 541 11.20 -9.72 -5.54
N PRO A 542 10.91 -9.70 -6.86
CA PRO A 542 10.76 -10.94 -7.64
C PRO A 542 12.01 -11.83 -7.70
N GLN A 543 13.20 -11.30 -7.39
CA GLN A 543 14.47 -12.05 -7.34
C GLN A 543 14.84 -12.52 -5.92
N GLY A 544 13.92 -12.35 -4.97
CA GLY A 544 14.17 -12.54 -3.54
C GLY A 544 14.31 -11.21 -2.79
N PRO A 545 14.57 -11.26 -1.48
CA PRO A 545 14.53 -10.09 -0.62
C PRO A 545 15.75 -9.18 -0.78
N ALA A 546 15.51 -7.88 -0.81
CA ALA A 546 16.53 -6.88 -0.52
C ALA A 546 16.50 -6.57 0.99
N GLU A 547 17.67 -6.49 1.62
CA GLU A 547 17.78 -6.21 3.06
C GLU A 547 18.52 -4.90 3.28
N VAL A 548 18.11 -4.15 4.31
CA VAL A 548 18.71 -2.88 4.70
C VAL A 548 18.88 -2.85 6.22
N SER A 549 20.07 -2.47 6.68
CA SER A 549 20.35 -2.22 8.09
C SER A 549 21.17 -0.94 8.23
N TRP A 550 20.69 -0.02 9.06
CA TRP A 550 21.31 1.28 9.34
C TRP A 550 21.55 1.42 10.84
N LYS A 551 22.69 2.00 11.23
CA LYS A 551 22.99 2.40 12.61
C LYS A 551 23.87 3.66 12.62
N THR A 552 23.60 4.59 13.56
CA THR A 552 24.51 5.67 13.97
C THR A 552 25.27 5.31 15.26
N ASP A 553 26.50 5.80 15.37
CA ASP A 553 27.35 5.62 16.56
C ASP A 553 28.34 6.80 16.67
N GLY A 554 27.99 7.80 17.48
CA GLY A 554 28.75 9.06 17.57
C GLY A 554 28.82 9.80 16.22
N ASN A 555 30.02 10.04 15.72
CA ASN A 555 30.25 10.63 14.39
C ASN A 555 30.37 9.58 13.27
N ARG A 556 30.07 8.31 13.54
CA ARG A 556 30.07 7.23 12.55
C ARG A 556 28.65 6.78 12.25
N ALA A 557 28.46 6.24 11.05
CA ALA A 557 27.26 5.49 10.72
C ALA A 557 27.59 4.35 9.76
N THR A 558 26.79 3.29 9.82
CA THR A 558 26.99 2.08 9.02
C THR A 558 25.68 1.75 8.31
N LEU A 559 25.74 1.70 6.97
CA LEU A 559 24.67 1.19 6.12
C LEU A 559 25.11 -0.17 5.54
N ILE A 560 24.42 -1.24 5.92
CA ILE A 560 24.54 -2.56 5.30
C ILE A 560 23.37 -2.75 4.37
N VAL A 561 23.63 -3.21 3.14
CA VAL A 561 22.61 -3.61 2.17
C VAL A 561 22.88 -5.02 1.66
N THR A 562 21.85 -5.85 1.57
CA THR A 562 21.91 -7.14 0.86
C THR A 562 21.12 -6.99 -0.43
N VAL A 563 21.79 -7.11 -1.58
CA VAL A 563 21.18 -7.02 -2.91
C VAL A 563 20.88 -8.44 -3.43
N PRO A 564 19.67 -8.72 -3.96
CA PRO A 564 19.32 -10.05 -4.48
C PRO A 564 20.23 -10.55 -5.61
N GLN A 565 20.23 -11.87 -5.84
CA GLN A 565 20.97 -12.45 -6.96
C GLN A 565 20.38 -12.02 -8.32
N GLY A 566 21.25 -11.72 -9.28
CA GLY A 566 20.87 -11.18 -10.59
C GLY A 566 20.40 -9.72 -10.59
N VAL A 567 20.39 -9.04 -9.43
CA VAL A 567 19.98 -7.63 -9.28
C VAL A 567 21.20 -6.72 -9.12
N THR A 568 21.05 -5.46 -9.53
CA THR A 568 21.99 -4.37 -9.18
C THR A 568 21.30 -3.25 -8.41
N ALA A 569 22.03 -2.49 -7.61
CA ALA A 569 21.49 -1.37 -6.83
C ALA A 569 22.21 -0.03 -7.11
N ARG A 570 21.45 1.05 -7.10
CA ARG A 570 21.90 2.42 -6.86
C ARG A 570 21.62 2.73 -5.39
N VAL A 571 22.64 3.07 -4.62
CA VAL A 571 22.52 3.36 -3.19
C VAL A 571 22.69 4.87 -2.96
N GLU A 572 21.69 5.52 -2.37
CA GLU A 572 21.86 6.87 -1.80
C GLU A 572 22.21 6.73 -0.32
N LEU A 573 23.31 7.33 0.11
CA LEU A 573 23.67 7.30 1.53
C LEU A 573 22.78 8.29 2.31
N PRO A 574 22.25 7.91 3.51
CA PRO A 574 21.32 8.72 4.28
C PRO A 574 22.05 9.82 5.10
N ALA A 575 22.91 10.59 4.44
CA ALA A 575 23.63 11.72 5.01
C ALA A 575 23.83 12.81 3.94
N PRO A 576 23.68 14.11 4.27
CA PRO A 576 24.08 15.20 3.38
C PRO A 576 25.56 15.10 2.97
N ALA A 577 25.88 15.34 1.70
CA ALA A 577 27.24 15.15 1.19
C ALA A 577 28.27 16.13 1.79
N ASP A 578 27.80 17.30 2.24
CA ASP A 578 28.58 18.30 2.98
C ASP A 578 28.83 17.93 4.46
N SER A 579 28.07 16.98 5.01
CA SER A 579 28.31 16.43 6.36
C SER A 579 29.18 15.17 6.38
N VAL A 580 29.60 14.63 5.23
CA VAL A 580 30.39 13.39 5.12
C VAL A 580 31.87 13.69 4.87
N ALA A 581 32.74 13.20 5.77
CA ALA A 581 34.19 13.36 5.66
C ALA A 581 34.89 12.17 4.98
N VAL A 582 34.44 10.94 5.26
CA VAL A 582 35.01 9.70 4.68
C VAL A 582 33.90 8.68 4.44
N ILE A 583 33.97 7.98 3.31
CA ILE A 583 33.16 6.79 3.04
C ILE A 583 34.12 5.61 2.79
N GLN A 584 33.82 4.46 3.37
CA GLN A 584 34.43 3.17 3.03
C GLN A 584 33.34 2.21 2.56
N LEU A 585 33.61 1.45 1.49
CA LEU A 585 32.77 0.35 1.00
C LEU A 585 33.52 -0.96 1.24
N ASN A 586 32.94 -1.87 2.03
CA ASN A 586 33.54 -3.16 2.42
C ASN A 586 34.97 -2.98 3.01
N GLY A 587 35.16 -1.92 3.79
CA GLY A 587 36.45 -1.54 4.41
C GLY A 587 37.41 -0.75 3.53
N ALA A 588 37.29 -0.79 2.20
CA ALA A 588 38.12 -0.01 1.29
C ALA A 588 37.60 1.44 1.16
N PRO A 589 38.47 2.46 1.02
CA PRO A 589 38.02 3.84 0.75
C PRO A 589 37.17 3.94 -0.52
N PHE A 590 36.09 4.72 -0.48
CA PHE A 590 35.13 4.83 -1.58
C PHE A 590 34.79 6.29 -1.91
N THR A 591 34.93 6.67 -3.18
CA THR A 591 34.56 7.99 -3.69
C THR A 591 33.17 7.93 -4.33
N ALA A 592 32.15 8.36 -3.58
CA ALA A 592 30.80 8.49 -4.09
C ALA A 592 30.66 9.66 -5.09
N LYS A 593 29.67 9.57 -6.00
CA LYS A 593 29.16 10.76 -6.70
C LYS A 593 28.33 11.60 -5.74
N VAL A 594 28.12 12.88 -6.04
CA VAL A 594 27.16 13.72 -5.30
C VAL A 594 26.02 14.11 -6.24
N GLU A 595 24.80 13.70 -5.90
CA GLU A 595 23.57 13.99 -6.64
C GLU A 595 22.50 14.42 -5.62
N ASN A 596 21.74 15.47 -5.91
CA ASN A 596 20.70 16.00 -5.00
C ASN A 596 21.18 16.21 -3.54
N LYS A 597 22.42 16.66 -3.37
CA LYS A 597 23.14 16.84 -2.09
C LYS A 597 23.39 15.56 -1.27
N LYS A 598 23.23 14.36 -1.83
CA LYS A 598 23.58 13.08 -1.18
C LYS A 598 24.76 12.41 -1.86
N PRO A 599 25.60 11.65 -1.13
CA PRO A 599 26.52 10.69 -1.72
C PRO A 599 25.76 9.53 -2.37
N VAL A 600 26.15 9.16 -3.59
CA VAL A 600 25.55 8.07 -4.38
C VAL A 600 26.60 7.06 -4.81
N ALA A 601 26.31 5.78 -4.59
CA ALA A 601 27.04 4.66 -5.14
C ALA A 601 26.21 3.98 -6.24
N GLU A 602 26.81 3.79 -7.42
CA GLU A 602 26.15 3.22 -8.59
C GLU A 602 26.64 1.80 -8.91
N HIS A 603 25.77 1.01 -9.54
CA HIS A 603 26.05 -0.36 -9.99
C HIS A 603 26.58 -1.30 -8.88
N ILE A 604 26.08 -1.16 -7.65
CA ILE A 604 26.33 -2.13 -6.58
C ILE A 604 25.75 -3.48 -7.01
N ALA A 605 26.57 -4.53 -6.95
CA ALA A 605 26.21 -5.87 -7.43
C ALA A 605 25.35 -6.64 -6.40
N ALA A 606 24.95 -7.86 -6.76
CA ALA A 606 24.34 -8.82 -5.84
C ALA A 606 25.29 -9.17 -4.67
N GLY A 607 24.70 -9.38 -3.48
CA GLY A 607 25.42 -9.73 -2.26
C GLY A 607 25.33 -8.68 -1.14
N ARG A 608 26.09 -8.90 -0.06
CA ARG A 608 26.15 -7.99 1.10
C ARG A 608 27.22 -6.93 0.91
N HIS A 609 26.82 -5.67 1.00
CA HIS A 609 27.70 -4.50 0.95
C HIS A 609 27.56 -3.66 2.21
N GLU A 610 28.67 -3.09 2.67
CA GLU A 610 28.75 -2.31 3.92
C GLU A 610 29.43 -0.97 3.66
N PHE A 611 28.65 0.10 3.78
CA PHE A 611 29.11 1.48 3.73
C PHE A 611 29.35 1.99 5.15
N SER A 612 30.61 2.18 5.52
CA SER A 612 31.00 2.88 6.74
C SER A 612 31.22 4.35 6.42
N ILE A 613 30.40 5.21 7.04
CA ILE A 613 30.38 6.66 6.85
C ILE A 613 30.99 7.30 8.10
N THR A 614 31.96 8.20 7.90
CA THR A 614 32.46 9.09 8.96
C THR A 614 31.95 10.49 8.67
N LEU A 615 31.14 11.02 9.57
CA LEU A 615 30.63 12.38 9.49
C LEU A 615 31.72 13.39 9.86
N ALA A 616 31.68 14.54 9.20
CA ALA A 616 32.50 15.69 9.55
C ALA A 616 32.17 16.17 10.97
N ALA A 617 33.17 16.66 11.70
CA ALA A 617 32.91 17.35 12.96
C ALA A 617 32.16 18.65 12.68
N THR A 618 31.06 18.88 13.41
CA THR A 618 30.32 20.14 13.38
C THR A 618 31.26 21.29 13.72
N LYS A 619 31.27 22.34 12.89
CA LYS A 619 32.02 23.57 13.10
C LYS A 619 31.22 24.60 13.89
#